data_AF-G2Z2X3-F1
#
_entry.id   AF-G2Z2X3-F1
#
_cell.length_a   1.000
_cell.length_b   1.000
_cell.length_c   1.000
_cell.angle_alpha   90.00
_cell.angle_beta   90.00
_cell.angle_gamma   90.00
#
_symmetry.space_group_name_H-M   'P 1'
#
loop_
_entity.id
_entity.type
_entity.pdbx_description
1 polymer ?
#
loop_
_entity_poly.entity_id
_entity_poly.type
_entity_poly.pdbx_seq_one_letter_code
_entity_poly.pdbx_strand_id
1 'polypeptide(L)'
;MKPKNTNIPAFATHPGEILLDEIVANDFSQIDFAKMIGYNRSQLNEIIKGKRNINADLALLLEKTLGIDAEYWMEAQKNFDLDKARIDVKNKEQLEAIEIWKAAKEFISVAFFKKEKIITGNPLIDNQKIRAIYGVANIDQLAALRVQSTYARFKKSTKLKYDVVNIIGWVKLVQYKAKQVVVPPFNHENKAELLSELRSIILMNNDVLNKVQEKLEEYGIKLVYQAKGEKTPVDGVSFWSEGNPAIGMTLRHNRLDNFAFTLFHELGHIYEHLVNNNTAEFIDLEIKNEEEEYKKSSEEKEANVFAQNGLIDEIEWKEFNKNLTFKNNDIVIKTFAKKVKTHPCIVRGRVCYTLNDYRSFSQISHDIN
;
A
#
# COMPACT_ATOMS: atom_id res chain seq x y z
N MET A 1 -16.27 29.71 -13.06
CA MET A 1 -16.71 28.33 -13.34
C MET A 1 -18.11 28.17 -12.78
N LYS A 2 -19.12 27.93 -13.62
CA LYS A 2 -20.49 27.64 -13.14
C LYS A 2 -20.44 26.32 -12.32
N PRO A 3 -21.16 26.21 -11.19
CA PRO A 3 -21.26 24.95 -10.47
C PRO A 3 -21.78 23.89 -11.44
N LYS A 4 -21.04 22.79 -11.62
CA LYS A 4 -21.53 21.63 -12.37
C LYS A 4 -22.74 21.11 -11.60
N ASN A 5 -23.91 21.24 -12.20
CA ASN A 5 -25.13 20.68 -11.65
C ASN A 5 -24.96 19.15 -11.61
N THR A 6 -24.80 18.58 -10.42
CA THR A 6 -24.59 17.14 -10.18
C THR A 6 -25.91 16.39 -10.01
N ASN A 7 -27.04 17.00 -10.35
CA ASN A 7 -28.34 16.35 -10.28
C ASN A 7 -28.46 15.31 -11.41
N ILE A 8 -28.32 14.04 -11.04
CA ILE A 8 -28.71 12.92 -11.91
C ILE A 8 -30.24 12.87 -11.89
N PRO A 9 -30.93 13.00 -13.03
CA PRO A 9 -32.39 12.94 -13.04
C PRO A 9 -32.88 11.52 -12.72
N ALA A 10 -34.09 11.41 -12.17
CA ALA A 10 -34.69 10.12 -11.82
C ALA A 10 -35.05 9.27 -13.06
N PHE A 11 -35.35 9.93 -14.18
CA PHE A 11 -35.62 9.33 -15.48
C PHE A 11 -35.06 10.24 -16.58
N ALA A 12 -34.67 9.65 -17.71
CA ALA A 12 -34.24 10.39 -18.89
C ALA A 12 -35.44 10.59 -19.84
N THR A 13 -35.81 11.84 -20.09
CA THR A 13 -36.92 12.20 -20.99
C THR A 13 -36.42 12.30 -22.43
N HIS A 14 -36.97 11.49 -23.33
CA HIS A 14 -36.55 11.50 -24.73
C HIS A 14 -37.14 12.73 -25.44
N PRO A 15 -36.41 13.44 -26.33
CA PRO A 15 -36.98 14.58 -27.08
C PRO A 15 -38.16 14.20 -27.97
N GLY A 16 -38.36 12.91 -28.24
CA GLY A 16 -39.56 12.37 -28.89
C GLY A 16 -40.87 12.61 -28.12
N GLU A 17 -40.80 12.74 -26.80
CA GLU A 17 -41.95 13.13 -25.98
C GLU A 17 -42.31 14.60 -26.24
N ILE A 18 -41.32 15.48 -26.24
CA ILE A 18 -41.48 16.90 -26.60
C ILE A 18 -42.01 17.03 -28.04
N LEU A 19 -41.46 16.25 -28.97
CA LEU A 19 -41.92 16.22 -30.35
C LEU A 19 -43.41 15.85 -30.46
N LEU A 20 -43.88 14.91 -29.64
CA LEU A 20 -45.30 14.56 -29.62
C LEU A 20 -46.16 15.74 -29.16
N ASP A 21 -45.74 16.41 -28.08
CA ASP A 21 -46.44 17.58 -27.55
C ASP A 21 -46.50 18.71 -28.59
N GLU A 22 -45.40 18.98 -29.29
CA GLU A 22 -45.33 20.00 -30.35
C GLU A 22 -46.18 19.64 -31.57
N ILE A 23 -46.21 18.36 -31.98
CA ILE A 23 -47.08 17.89 -33.07
C ILE A 23 -48.54 18.12 -32.72
N VAL A 24 -48.95 17.81 -31.48
CA VAL A 24 -50.33 17.99 -31.01
C VAL A 24 -50.66 19.48 -30.86
N ALA A 25 -49.75 20.30 -30.34
CA ALA A 25 -49.94 21.74 -30.17
C ALA A 25 -50.08 22.50 -31.48
N ASN A 26 -49.51 21.98 -32.58
CA ASN A 26 -49.63 22.53 -33.93
C ASN A 26 -50.76 21.87 -34.75
N ASP A 27 -51.70 21.16 -34.10
CA ASP A 27 -52.87 20.51 -34.71
C ASP A 27 -52.53 19.47 -35.81
N PHE A 28 -51.34 18.88 -35.77
CA PHE A 28 -50.96 17.85 -36.73
C PHE A 28 -51.35 16.44 -36.28
N SER A 29 -51.82 15.62 -37.22
CA SER A 29 -51.84 14.17 -37.03
C SER A 29 -50.42 13.61 -37.19
N GLN A 30 -50.03 12.59 -36.41
CA GLN A 30 -48.71 11.93 -36.57
C GLN A 30 -48.48 11.39 -37.98
N ILE A 31 -49.54 10.98 -38.68
CA ILE A 31 -49.43 10.45 -40.04
C ILE A 31 -49.07 11.57 -41.02
N ASP A 32 -49.75 12.72 -40.89
CA ASP A 32 -49.55 13.83 -41.81
C ASP A 32 -48.24 14.55 -41.52
N PHE A 33 -47.87 14.71 -40.25
CA PHE A 33 -46.57 15.24 -39.86
C PHE A 33 -45.43 14.35 -40.39
N ALA A 34 -45.52 13.03 -40.22
CA ALA A 34 -44.50 12.10 -40.74
C ALA A 34 -44.30 12.28 -42.25
N LYS A 35 -45.39 12.33 -43.03
CA LYS A 35 -45.31 12.56 -44.48
C LYS A 35 -44.65 13.89 -44.82
N MET A 36 -44.96 14.96 -44.07
CA MET A 36 -44.41 16.30 -44.30
C MET A 36 -42.89 16.35 -44.14
N ILE A 37 -42.35 15.63 -43.15
CA ILE A 37 -40.89 15.51 -42.96
C ILE A 37 -40.25 14.40 -43.80
N GLY A 38 -41.01 13.70 -44.66
CA GLY A 38 -40.50 12.62 -45.50
C GLY A 38 -40.27 11.29 -44.78
N TYR A 39 -40.88 11.09 -43.62
CA TYR A 39 -40.82 9.85 -42.83
C TYR A 39 -42.12 9.07 -42.95
N ASN A 40 -42.08 7.77 -42.67
CA ASN A 40 -43.30 7.01 -42.45
C ASN A 40 -43.76 7.10 -40.98
N ARG A 41 -45.06 6.83 -40.74
CA ARG A 41 -45.65 6.88 -39.39
C ARG A 41 -44.90 6.01 -38.39
N SER A 42 -44.42 4.84 -38.81
CA SER A 42 -43.69 3.93 -37.92
C SER A 42 -42.37 4.53 -37.46
N GLN A 43 -41.60 5.14 -38.35
CA GLN A 43 -40.33 5.79 -38.03
C GLN A 43 -40.55 6.94 -37.05
N LEU A 44 -41.53 7.82 -37.30
CA LEU A 44 -41.87 8.91 -36.38
C LEU A 44 -42.29 8.38 -35.00
N ASN A 45 -43.13 7.35 -34.98
CA ASN A 45 -43.57 6.73 -33.72
C ASN A 45 -42.42 6.05 -32.95
N GLU A 46 -41.40 5.51 -33.62
CA GLU A 46 -40.20 5.01 -32.95
C GLU A 46 -39.37 6.13 -32.32
N ILE A 47 -39.31 7.30 -32.94
CA ILE A 47 -38.67 8.51 -32.37
C ILE A 47 -39.45 8.99 -31.15
N ILE A 48 -40.78 9.12 -31.27
CA ILE A 48 -41.68 9.52 -30.17
C ILE A 48 -41.53 8.58 -28.97
N LYS A 49 -41.43 7.27 -29.22
CA LYS A 49 -41.24 6.25 -28.16
C LYS A 49 -39.80 6.13 -27.65
N GLY A 50 -38.88 6.99 -28.07
CA GLY A 50 -37.47 6.96 -27.65
C GLY A 50 -36.69 5.74 -28.10
N LYS A 51 -37.16 5.04 -29.14
CA LYS A 51 -36.45 3.92 -29.76
C LYS A 51 -35.45 4.38 -30.83
N ARG A 52 -35.63 5.60 -31.35
CA ARG A 52 -34.72 6.26 -32.31
C ARG A 52 -34.40 7.66 -31.85
N ASN A 53 -33.13 8.03 -31.97
CA ASN A 53 -32.64 9.37 -31.64
C ASN A 53 -33.06 10.37 -32.74
N ILE A 54 -33.16 11.64 -32.35
CA ILE A 54 -33.21 12.76 -33.29
C ILE A 54 -31.77 13.04 -33.76
N ASN A 55 -31.53 12.96 -35.07
CA ASN A 55 -30.25 13.30 -35.68
C ASN A 55 -30.31 14.71 -36.31
N ALA A 56 -29.18 15.20 -36.82
CA ALA A 56 -29.08 16.56 -37.37
C ALA A 56 -30.04 16.79 -38.55
N ASP A 57 -30.19 15.81 -39.45
CA ASP A 57 -31.09 15.92 -40.59
C ASP A 57 -32.55 16.08 -40.14
N LEU A 58 -32.99 15.25 -39.18
CA LEU A 58 -34.33 15.37 -38.62
C LEU A 58 -34.50 16.70 -37.87
N ALA A 59 -33.50 17.15 -37.11
CA ALA A 59 -33.56 18.42 -36.39
C ALA A 59 -33.80 19.62 -37.33
N LEU A 60 -33.15 19.67 -38.50
CA LEU A 60 -33.38 20.69 -39.52
C LEU A 60 -34.80 20.64 -40.10
N LEU A 61 -35.35 19.43 -40.29
CA LEU A 61 -36.73 19.25 -40.72
C LEU A 61 -37.72 19.71 -39.63
N LEU A 62 -37.46 19.38 -38.37
CA LEU A 62 -38.28 19.82 -37.24
C LEU A 62 -38.23 21.34 -37.08
N GLU A 63 -37.08 21.97 -37.25
CA GLU A 63 -36.97 23.45 -37.24
C GLU A 63 -37.83 24.07 -38.33
N LYS A 64 -37.74 23.56 -39.55
CA LYS A 64 -38.49 24.13 -40.66
C LYS A 64 -40.00 23.94 -40.53
N THR A 65 -40.44 22.92 -39.79
CA THR A 65 -41.85 22.53 -39.68
C THR A 65 -42.53 23.04 -38.40
N LEU A 66 -41.81 23.07 -37.27
CA LEU A 66 -42.32 23.46 -35.96
C LEU A 66 -41.79 24.83 -35.50
N GLY A 67 -40.80 25.41 -36.19
CA GLY A 67 -40.21 26.70 -35.83
C GLY A 67 -39.30 26.67 -34.61
N ILE A 68 -38.90 25.48 -34.13
CA ILE A 68 -37.99 25.28 -33.01
C ILE A 68 -36.60 24.93 -33.56
N ASP A 69 -35.60 25.75 -33.23
CA ASP A 69 -34.23 25.63 -33.72
C ASP A 69 -33.69 24.19 -33.69
N ALA A 70 -33.00 23.76 -34.75
CA ALA A 70 -32.38 22.44 -34.81
C ALA A 70 -31.39 22.21 -33.65
N GLU A 71 -30.72 23.28 -33.19
CA GLU A 71 -29.84 23.24 -32.02
C GLU A 71 -30.57 22.82 -30.75
N TYR A 72 -31.82 23.25 -30.55
CA TYR A 72 -32.63 22.85 -29.39
C TYR A 72 -32.88 21.34 -29.39
N TRP A 73 -33.27 20.77 -30.54
CA TRP A 73 -33.51 19.32 -30.66
C TRP A 73 -32.25 18.50 -30.43
N MET A 74 -31.12 18.95 -30.97
CA MET A 74 -29.83 18.30 -30.75
C MET A 74 -29.38 18.39 -29.29
N GLU A 75 -29.61 19.52 -28.63
CA GLU A 75 -29.33 19.72 -27.20
C GLU A 75 -30.21 18.80 -26.33
N ALA A 76 -31.50 18.71 -26.65
CA ALA A 76 -32.44 17.82 -25.96
C ALA A 76 -32.05 16.34 -26.12
N GLN A 77 -31.67 15.91 -27.34
CA GLN A 77 -31.16 14.56 -27.59
C GLN A 77 -29.88 14.28 -26.81
N LYS A 78 -28.92 15.22 -26.83
CA LYS A 78 -27.67 15.10 -26.08
C LYS A 78 -27.92 14.95 -24.58
N ASN A 79 -28.82 15.76 -24.03
CA ASN A 79 -29.18 15.71 -22.61
C ASN A 79 -29.83 14.37 -22.25
N PHE A 80 -30.78 13.89 -23.05
CA PHE A 80 -31.36 12.55 -22.89
C PHE A 80 -30.29 11.45 -22.89
N ASP A 81 -29.38 11.45 -23.87
CA ASP A 81 -28.35 10.42 -23.99
C ASP A 81 -27.39 10.43 -22.79
N LEU A 82 -27.01 11.62 -22.32
CA LEU A 82 -26.18 11.78 -21.12
C LEU A 82 -26.91 11.33 -19.85
N ASP A 83 -28.19 11.67 -19.71
CA ASP A 83 -28.98 11.31 -18.53
C ASP A 83 -29.25 9.81 -18.49
N LYS A 84 -29.58 9.19 -19.63
CA LYS A 84 -29.68 7.74 -19.77
C LYS A 84 -28.36 7.06 -19.38
N ALA A 85 -27.23 7.61 -19.82
CA ALA A 85 -25.91 7.08 -19.46
C ALA A 85 -25.56 7.28 -17.98
N ARG A 86 -26.04 8.34 -17.31
CA ARG A 86 -25.83 8.59 -15.87
C ARG A 86 -26.69 7.69 -14.98
N ILE A 87 -27.91 7.38 -15.42
CA ILE A 87 -28.86 6.51 -14.71
C ILE A 87 -28.46 5.03 -14.84
N ASP A 88 -27.79 4.66 -15.94
CA ASP A 88 -27.26 3.32 -16.12
C ASP A 88 -26.36 2.91 -14.94
N VAL A 89 -26.73 1.80 -14.29
CA VAL A 89 -26.11 1.34 -13.03
C VAL A 89 -24.62 1.08 -13.23
N LYS A 90 -24.23 0.45 -14.33
CA LYS A 90 -22.84 0.12 -14.62
C LYS A 90 -22.00 1.38 -14.80
N ASN A 91 -22.51 2.37 -15.54
CA ASN A 91 -21.83 3.64 -15.70
C ASN A 91 -21.72 4.39 -14.38
N LYS A 92 -22.78 4.39 -13.56
CA LYS A 92 -22.77 5.01 -12.24
C LYS A 92 -21.68 4.42 -11.35
N GLU A 93 -21.63 3.09 -11.22
CA GLU A 93 -20.59 2.39 -10.45
C GLU A 93 -19.18 2.70 -10.96
N GLN A 94 -19.00 2.71 -12.29
CA GLN A 94 -17.71 3.01 -12.90
C GLN A 94 -17.26 4.46 -12.64
N LEU A 95 -18.18 5.43 -12.75
CA LEU A 95 -17.91 6.84 -12.49
C LEU A 95 -17.54 7.07 -11.04
N GLU A 96 -18.31 6.50 -10.10
CA GLU A 96 -18.02 6.55 -8.66
C GLU A 96 -16.64 5.95 -8.36
N ALA A 97 -16.33 4.78 -8.93
CA ALA A 97 -15.03 4.14 -8.75
C ALA A 97 -13.87 5.00 -9.28
N ILE A 98 -14.04 5.68 -10.41
CA ILE A 98 -13.03 6.60 -10.97
C ILE A 98 -12.79 7.78 -10.03
N GLU A 99 -13.83 8.40 -9.49
CA GLU A 99 -13.68 9.53 -8.55
C GLU A 99 -13.01 9.10 -7.25
N ILE A 100 -13.42 7.96 -6.67
CA ILE A 100 -12.77 7.35 -5.50
C ILE A 100 -11.27 7.11 -5.78
N TRP A 101 -10.94 6.56 -6.95
CA TRP A 101 -9.56 6.26 -7.32
C TRP A 101 -8.72 7.54 -7.48
N LYS A 102 -9.28 8.60 -8.05
CA LYS A 102 -8.60 9.91 -8.14
C LYS A 102 -8.24 10.43 -6.75
N ALA A 103 -9.16 10.35 -5.79
CA ALA A 103 -8.88 10.72 -4.40
C ALA A 103 -7.83 9.80 -3.76
N ALA A 104 -7.95 8.48 -3.96
CA ALA A 104 -7.05 7.47 -3.38
C ALA A 104 -5.57 7.70 -3.75
N LYS A 105 -5.30 8.03 -5.01
CA LYS A 105 -3.94 8.20 -5.55
C LYS A 105 -3.11 9.23 -4.80
N GLU A 106 -3.76 10.23 -4.22
CA GLU A 106 -3.07 11.24 -3.41
C GLU A 106 -2.52 10.67 -2.11
N PHE A 107 -2.98 9.51 -1.65
CA PHE A 107 -2.66 8.91 -0.35
C PHE A 107 -1.93 7.57 -0.42
N ILE A 108 -1.80 6.96 -1.61
CA ILE A 108 -1.20 5.63 -1.78
C ILE A 108 0.00 5.64 -2.74
N SER A 109 0.91 4.69 -2.56
CA SER A 109 2.03 4.48 -3.47
C SER A 109 1.61 3.65 -4.69
N VAL A 110 1.09 4.32 -5.73
CA VAL A 110 0.60 3.65 -6.95
C VAL A 110 1.71 2.85 -7.64
N ALA A 111 2.92 3.40 -7.74
CA ALA A 111 4.05 2.74 -8.39
C ALA A 111 4.43 1.44 -7.66
N PHE A 112 4.51 1.50 -6.33
CA PHE A 112 4.77 0.33 -5.49
C PHE A 112 3.69 -0.74 -5.67
N PHE A 113 2.41 -0.39 -5.51
CA PHE A 113 1.33 -1.37 -5.63
C PHE A 113 1.20 -1.96 -7.04
N LYS A 114 1.57 -1.21 -8.08
CA LYS A 114 1.63 -1.72 -9.44
C LYS A 114 2.75 -2.73 -9.62
N LYS A 115 3.94 -2.44 -9.08
CA LYS A 115 5.10 -3.35 -9.09
C LYS A 115 4.80 -4.66 -8.35
N GLU A 116 4.13 -4.56 -7.21
CA GLU A 116 3.65 -5.70 -6.41
C GLU A 116 2.44 -6.43 -7.04
N LYS A 117 1.99 -6.02 -8.23
CA LYS A 117 0.85 -6.60 -8.97
C LYS A 117 -0.47 -6.59 -8.17
N ILE A 118 -0.60 -5.68 -7.22
CA ILE A 118 -1.81 -5.53 -6.40
C ILE A 118 -2.88 -4.82 -7.21
N ILE A 119 -2.52 -3.71 -7.85
CA ILE A 119 -3.43 -2.91 -8.67
C ILE A 119 -3.31 -3.29 -10.14
N THR A 120 -4.44 -3.28 -10.83
CA THR A 120 -4.59 -3.72 -12.23
C THR A 120 -4.80 -2.56 -13.19
N GLY A 121 -5.14 -1.37 -12.68
CA GLY A 121 -5.57 -0.21 -13.45
C GLY A 121 -7.09 -0.09 -13.58
N ASN A 122 -7.85 -1.05 -13.05
CA ASN A 122 -9.32 -0.99 -12.99
C ASN A 122 -9.77 -0.46 -11.61
N PRO A 123 -10.33 0.77 -11.52
CA PRO A 123 -10.78 1.35 -10.26
C PRO A 123 -11.78 0.51 -9.48
N LEU A 124 -12.66 -0.25 -10.14
CA LEU A 124 -13.65 -1.09 -9.46
C LEU A 124 -12.98 -2.15 -8.58
N ILE A 125 -11.91 -2.76 -9.09
CA ILE A 125 -11.16 -3.81 -8.41
C ILE A 125 -10.13 -3.18 -7.46
N ASP A 126 -9.42 -2.17 -7.95
CA ASP A 126 -8.29 -1.58 -7.24
C ASP A 126 -8.74 -0.85 -5.96
N ASN A 127 -9.87 -0.14 -5.99
CA ASN A 127 -10.42 0.50 -4.79
C ASN A 127 -10.76 -0.51 -3.70
N GLN A 128 -11.32 -1.68 -4.05
CA GLN A 128 -11.64 -2.74 -3.09
C GLN A 128 -10.37 -3.31 -2.46
N LYS A 129 -9.34 -3.59 -3.27
CA LYS A 129 -8.05 -4.09 -2.78
C LYS A 129 -7.35 -3.09 -1.86
N ILE A 130 -7.33 -1.81 -2.23
CA ILE A 130 -6.73 -0.76 -1.40
C ILE A 130 -7.48 -0.63 -0.07
N ARG A 131 -8.81 -0.67 -0.06
CA ARG A 131 -9.61 -0.68 1.18
C ARG A 131 -9.22 -1.85 2.09
N ALA A 132 -9.10 -3.06 1.52
CA ALA A 132 -8.71 -4.25 2.26
C ALA A 132 -7.30 -4.14 2.85
N ILE A 133 -6.32 -3.67 2.08
CA ILE A 133 -4.92 -3.52 2.51
C ILE A 133 -4.79 -2.47 3.61
N TYR A 134 -5.43 -1.32 3.43
CA TYR A 134 -5.35 -0.22 4.40
C TYR A 134 -6.29 -0.40 5.59
N GLY A 135 -7.17 -1.41 5.56
CA GLY A 135 -8.15 -1.67 6.61
C GLY A 135 -9.17 -0.55 6.78
N VAL A 136 -9.52 0.15 5.71
CA VAL A 136 -10.44 1.30 5.74
C VAL A 136 -11.80 0.93 5.16
N ALA A 137 -12.86 1.40 5.81
CA ALA A 137 -14.21 1.25 5.28
C ALA A 137 -14.36 2.10 4.01
N ASN A 138 -13.86 3.33 4.00
CA ASN A 138 -13.97 4.26 2.87
C ASN A 138 -12.61 4.89 2.56
N ILE A 139 -12.37 5.26 1.30
CA ILE A 139 -11.07 5.79 0.87
C ILE A 139 -10.74 7.15 1.52
N ASP A 140 -11.75 7.92 1.93
CA ASP A 140 -11.56 9.22 2.60
C ASP A 140 -10.84 9.07 3.95
N GLN A 141 -10.93 7.88 4.57
CA GLN A 141 -10.24 7.56 5.81
C GLN A 141 -8.72 7.42 5.61
N LEU A 142 -8.23 7.27 4.37
CA LEU A 142 -6.78 7.23 4.09
C LEU A 142 -6.07 8.50 4.52
N ALA A 143 -6.73 9.66 4.47
CA ALA A 143 -6.15 10.92 4.91
C ALA A 143 -5.83 10.92 6.41
N ALA A 144 -6.65 10.25 7.23
CA ALA A 144 -6.45 10.17 8.68
C ALA A 144 -5.20 9.36 9.06
N LEU A 145 -4.83 8.36 8.26
CA LEU A 145 -3.65 7.52 8.50
C LEU A 145 -2.35 8.33 8.51
N ARG A 146 -2.26 9.39 7.70
CA ARG A 146 -1.07 10.28 7.68
C ARG A 146 -0.89 11.08 8.97
N VAL A 147 -1.94 11.24 9.74
CA VAL A 147 -1.97 12.08 10.96
C VAL A 147 -1.80 11.24 12.22
N GLN A 148 -1.88 9.91 12.12
CA GLN A 148 -1.58 9.01 13.23
C GLN A 148 -0.16 9.28 13.75
N SER A 149 0.02 9.28 15.07
CA SER A 149 1.26 9.65 15.75
C SER A 149 2.49 8.88 15.25
N THR A 150 2.32 7.61 14.89
CA THR A 150 3.37 6.76 14.31
C THR A 150 3.89 7.35 13.00
N TYR A 151 2.99 7.77 12.09
CA TYR A 151 3.36 8.28 10.77
C TYR A 151 3.56 9.80 10.71
N ALA A 152 2.94 10.55 11.61
CA ALA A 152 3.05 12.01 11.70
C ALA A 152 4.48 12.47 12.01
N ARG A 153 5.25 11.62 12.71
CA ARG A 153 6.66 11.85 13.05
C ARG A 153 7.56 11.90 11.80
N PHE A 154 7.23 11.11 10.77
CA PHE A 154 7.97 11.09 9.49
C PHE A 154 7.70 12.32 8.60
N LYS A 155 6.69 13.13 8.93
CA LYS A 155 6.35 14.35 8.18
C LYS A 155 7.33 15.52 8.43
N LYS A 156 8.10 15.48 9.53
CA LYS A 156 9.05 16.55 9.89
C LYS A 156 10.34 16.53 9.06
N SER A 157 10.57 15.50 8.23
CA SER A 157 11.70 15.44 7.30
C SER A 157 11.38 16.23 6.01
N THR A 158 11.81 17.48 5.97
CA THR A 158 11.25 18.59 5.17
C THR A 158 11.52 18.63 3.66
N LYS A 159 11.95 17.54 3.00
CA LYS A 159 12.25 17.58 1.54
C LYS A 159 11.53 16.58 0.64
N LEU A 160 10.82 15.58 1.17
CA LEU A 160 10.14 14.57 0.36
C LEU A 160 8.68 14.42 0.78
N LYS A 161 7.76 15.13 0.10
CA LYS A 161 6.32 14.80 0.13
C LYS A 161 6.02 13.35 -0.32
N TYR A 162 7.03 12.63 -0.82
CA TYR A 162 6.95 11.30 -1.46
C TYR A 162 7.64 10.15 -0.69
N ASP A 163 7.88 10.25 0.61
CA ASP A 163 8.47 9.14 1.41
C ASP A 163 7.41 8.49 2.33
N VAL A 164 6.68 9.30 3.10
CA VAL A 164 5.67 8.82 4.07
C VAL A 164 4.58 7.96 3.43
N VAL A 165 4.16 8.27 2.20
CA VAL A 165 3.16 7.49 1.47
C VAL A 165 3.67 6.09 1.12
N ASN A 166 4.95 5.99 0.77
CA ASN A 166 5.55 4.72 0.41
C ASN A 166 5.80 3.88 1.65
N ILE A 167 6.24 4.51 2.76
CA ILE A 167 6.35 3.88 4.08
C ILE A 167 5.00 3.32 4.52
N ILE A 168 3.94 4.14 4.56
CA ILE A 168 2.59 3.69 4.94
C ILE A 168 2.13 2.56 4.02
N GLY A 169 2.28 2.71 2.70
CA GLY A 169 1.87 1.68 1.75
C GLY A 169 2.57 0.34 1.93
N TRP A 170 3.88 0.38 2.22
CA TRP A 170 4.67 -0.81 2.51
C TRP A 170 4.24 -1.46 3.83
N VAL A 171 4.11 -0.67 4.91
CA VAL A 171 3.67 -1.17 6.22
C VAL A 171 2.27 -1.77 6.14
N LYS A 172 1.31 -1.09 5.49
CA LYS A 172 -0.06 -1.62 5.33
C LYS A 172 -0.11 -2.90 4.51
N LEU A 173 0.75 -3.03 3.50
CA LEU A 173 0.86 -4.29 2.76
C LEU A 173 1.40 -5.43 3.64
N VAL A 174 2.43 -5.17 4.42
CA VAL A 174 2.97 -6.14 5.39
C VAL A 174 1.90 -6.56 6.40
N GLN A 175 1.18 -5.59 6.98
CA GLN A 175 0.09 -5.85 7.91
C GLN A 175 -1.01 -6.71 7.30
N TYR A 176 -1.40 -6.40 6.05
CA TYR A 176 -2.40 -7.16 5.31
C TYR A 176 -1.95 -8.61 5.05
N LYS A 177 -0.67 -8.83 4.72
CA LYS A 177 -0.10 -10.17 4.55
C LYS A 177 -0.03 -10.93 5.88
N ALA A 178 0.41 -10.26 6.95
CA ALA A 178 0.50 -10.87 8.27
C ALA A 178 -0.86 -11.35 8.80
N LYS A 179 -1.97 -10.69 8.45
CA LYS A 179 -3.32 -11.17 8.79
C LYS A 179 -3.68 -12.53 8.18
N GLN A 180 -3.05 -12.90 7.07
CA GLN A 180 -3.31 -14.16 6.36
C GLN A 180 -2.44 -15.31 6.90
N VAL A 181 -1.43 -15.00 7.70
CA VAL A 181 -0.56 -15.99 8.33
C VAL A 181 -1.22 -16.46 9.63
N VAL A 182 -1.44 -17.77 9.74
CA VAL A 182 -2.01 -18.41 10.93
C VAL A 182 -0.89 -19.10 11.68
N VAL A 183 -0.76 -18.79 12.97
CA VAL A 183 0.28 -19.34 13.85
C VAL A 183 -0.34 -19.75 15.19
N PRO A 184 0.30 -20.63 15.98
CA PRO A 184 -0.11 -20.93 17.35
C PRO A 184 -0.11 -19.67 18.25
N PRO A 185 -0.76 -19.72 19.42
CA PRO A 185 -0.69 -18.63 20.40
C PRO A 185 0.74 -18.32 20.82
N PHE A 186 1.07 -17.04 20.85
CA PHE A 186 2.40 -16.56 21.24
C PHE A 186 2.68 -16.84 22.72
N ASN A 187 3.80 -17.53 22.99
CA ASN A 187 4.30 -17.76 24.34
C ASN A 187 5.62 -17.01 24.56
N HIS A 188 5.61 -16.01 25.45
CA HIS A 188 6.75 -15.15 25.70
C HIS A 188 7.84 -15.78 26.58
N GLU A 189 7.53 -16.84 27.32
CA GLU A 189 8.46 -17.52 28.23
C GLU A 189 9.60 -18.23 27.49
N ASN A 190 9.36 -18.65 26.25
CA ASN A 190 10.35 -19.41 25.47
C ASN A 190 11.37 -18.51 24.73
N LYS A 191 11.49 -17.24 25.12
CA LYS A 191 12.40 -16.24 24.53
C LYS A 191 13.83 -16.76 24.39
N ALA A 192 14.40 -17.33 25.45
CA ALA A 192 15.80 -17.77 25.45
C ALA A 192 16.06 -18.94 24.49
N GLU A 193 15.09 -19.86 24.38
CA GLU A 193 15.13 -21.02 23.48
C GLU A 193 15.08 -20.55 22.02
N LEU A 194 14.10 -19.70 21.68
CA LEU A 194 13.95 -19.13 20.35
C LEU A 194 15.24 -18.43 19.89
N LEU A 195 15.81 -17.54 20.71
CA LEU A 195 17.02 -16.82 20.34
C LEU A 195 18.21 -17.77 20.11
N SER A 196 18.28 -18.88 20.86
CA SER A 196 19.31 -19.89 20.68
C SER A 196 19.14 -20.69 19.37
N GLU A 197 17.91 -21.05 19.02
CA GLU A 197 17.60 -21.73 17.77
C GLU A 197 17.85 -20.84 16.56
N LEU A 198 17.44 -19.56 16.62
CA LEU A 198 17.70 -18.59 15.55
C LEU A 198 19.20 -18.36 15.33
N ARG A 199 19.99 -18.23 16.40
CA ARG A 199 21.46 -18.16 16.29
C ARG A 199 22.04 -19.40 15.60
N SER A 200 21.49 -20.58 15.89
CA SER A 200 21.93 -21.82 15.27
C SER A 200 21.61 -21.85 13.77
N ILE A 201 20.43 -21.37 13.36
CA ILE A 201 20.05 -21.22 11.94
C ILE A 201 21.01 -20.24 11.23
N ILE A 202 21.25 -19.07 11.83
CA ILE A 202 22.16 -18.04 11.29
C ILE A 202 23.59 -18.57 11.18
N LEU A 203 24.06 -19.34 12.17
CA LEU A 203 25.38 -19.96 12.15
C LEU A 203 25.53 -20.93 10.98
N MET A 204 24.51 -21.75 10.71
CA MET A 204 24.53 -22.73 9.62
C MET A 204 24.46 -22.08 8.23
N ASN A 205 23.86 -20.89 8.13
CA ASN A 205 23.70 -20.10 6.90
C ASN A 205 23.31 -20.97 5.70
N ASN A 206 22.15 -21.61 5.80
CA ASN A 206 21.59 -22.49 4.77
C ASN A 206 20.07 -22.41 4.86
N ASP A 207 19.43 -21.99 3.76
CA ASP A 207 18.00 -21.75 3.68
C ASP A 207 17.49 -20.87 4.83
N VAL A 208 18.27 -19.82 5.14
CA VAL A 208 18.09 -19.03 6.37
C VAL A 208 16.70 -18.40 6.42
N LEU A 209 16.23 -17.82 5.31
CA LEU A 209 14.98 -17.08 5.29
C LEU A 209 13.78 -17.96 5.63
N ASN A 210 13.70 -19.16 5.04
CA ASN A 210 12.61 -20.10 5.27
C ASN A 210 12.67 -20.69 6.68
N LYS A 211 13.85 -21.15 7.11
CA LYS A 211 14.02 -21.74 8.45
C LYS A 211 13.74 -20.74 9.58
N VAL A 212 14.15 -19.48 9.42
CA VAL A 212 13.81 -18.42 10.38
C VAL A 212 12.31 -18.19 10.42
N GLN A 213 11.65 -18.13 9.25
CA GLN A 213 10.21 -17.95 9.17
C GLN A 213 9.46 -19.10 9.86
N GLU A 214 9.76 -20.35 9.51
CA GLU A 214 9.17 -21.54 10.15
C GLU A 214 9.38 -21.53 11.65
N LYS A 215 10.61 -21.22 12.09
CA LYS A 215 10.95 -21.19 13.52
C LYS A 215 10.20 -20.12 14.29
N LEU A 216 10.00 -18.93 13.71
CA LEU A 216 9.19 -17.89 14.36
C LEU A 216 7.71 -18.28 14.41
N GLU A 217 7.19 -18.87 13.34
CA GLU A 217 5.81 -19.32 13.27
C GLU A 217 5.49 -20.38 14.33
N GLU A 218 6.40 -21.33 14.59
CA GLU A 218 6.28 -22.31 15.69
C GLU A 218 6.08 -21.64 17.07
N TYR A 219 6.71 -20.48 17.27
CA TYR A 219 6.65 -19.72 18.52
C TYR A 219 5.50 -18.70 18.54
N GLY A 220 4.65 -18.69 17.52
CA GLY A 220 3.52 -17.77 17.43
C GLY A 220 3.90 -16.36 16.98
N ILE A 221 5.05 -16.18 16.34
CA ILE A 221 5.49 -14.89 15.76
C ILE A 221 5.37 -14.97 14.23
N LYS A 222 4.63 -14.05 13.62
CA LYS A 222 4.45 -14.00 12.17
C LYS A 222 5.61 -13.26 11.52
N LEU A 223 6.26 -13.84 10.52
CA LEU A 223 7.30 -13.14 9.75
C LEU A 223 6.88 -12.95 8.29
N VAL A 224 6.94 -11.71 7.80
CA VAL A 224 6.60 -11.35 6.41
C VAL A 224 7.79 -10.68 5.73
N TYR A 225 8.36 -11.34 4.72
CA TYR A 225 9.32 -10.70 3.83
C TYR A 225 8.60 -9.89 2.75
N GLN A 226 8.91 -8.61 2.64
CA GLN A 226 8.32 -7.72 1.63
C GLN A 226 9.40 -6.85 1.00
N ALA A 227 9.69 -7.08 -0.29
CA ALA A 227 10.68 -6.32 -1.03
C ALA A 227 10.49 -4.80 -0.87
N LYS A 228 11.61 -4.07 -0.81
CA LYS A 228 11.61 -2.62 -0.62
C LYS A 228 10.74 -1.90 -1.65
N GLY A 229 9.92 -0.97 -1.16
CA GLY A 229 9.24 0.00 -2.00
C GLY A 229 10.21 1.02 -2.59
N GLU A 230 9.77 1.73 -3.63
CA GLU A 230 10.52 2.89 -4.12
C GLU A 230 10.61 3.94 -3.01
N LYS A 231 11.82 4.45 -2.73
CA LYS A 231 12.03 5.48 -1.69
C LYS A 231 11.34 5.11 -0.37
N THR A 232 11.52 3.86 0.07
CA THR A 232 11.00 3.36 1.35
C THR A 232 12.19 2.90 2.18
N PRO A 233 12.73 3.75 3.06
CA PRO A 233 13.89 3.43 3.86
C PRO A 233 13.54 2.59 5.10
N VAL A 234 12.59 1.67 4.99
CA VAL A 234 12.18 0.78 6.09
C VAL A 234 13.06 -0.47 6.07
N ASP A 235 13.65 -0.83 7.19
CA ASP A 235 14.37 -2.11 7.32
C ASP A 235 13.49 -3.18 7.96
N GLY A 236 12.73 -2.80 8.98
CA GLY A 236 11.74 -3.65 9.62
C GLY A 236 10.54 -2.91 10.23
N VAL A 237 9.52 -3.68 10.59
CA VAL A 237 8.34 -3.20 11.33
C VAL A 237 7.85 -4.29 12.28
N SER A 238 7.52 -3.91 13.51
CA SER A 238 6.97 -4.80 14.54
C SER A 238 5.61 -4.30 15.03
N PHE A 239 4.62 -5.20 15.08
CA PHE A 239 3.23 -4.89 15.44
C PHE A 239 2.46 -6.15 15.88
N TRP A 240 1.27 -5.99 16.46
CA TRP A 240 0.34 -7.12 16.71
C TRP A 240 -0.63 -7.31 15.55
N SER A 241 -0.93 -8.58 15.23
CA SER A 241 -1.84 -8.98 14.17
C SER A 241 -2.61 -10.24 14.56
N GLU A 242 -3.93 -10.12 14.70
CA GLU A 242 -4.85 -11.24 15.01
C GLU A 242 -4.43 -12.05 16.25
N GLY A 243 -4.06 -11.36 17.35
CA GLY A 243 -3.71 -12.00 18.61
C GLY A 243 -2.27 -12.51 18.73
N ASN A 244 -1.41 -12.23 17.74
CA ASN A 244 0.00 -12.62 17.73
C ASN A 244 0.92 -11.45 17.32
N PRO A 245 2.17 -11.40 17.78
CA PRO A 245 3.16 -10.47 17.25
C PRO A 245 3.53 -10.81 15.81
N ALA A 246 3.88 -9.79 15.04
CA ALA A 246 4.27 -9.88 13.65
C ALA A 246 5.46 -8.97 13.35
N ILE A 247 6.36 -9.46 12.50
CA ILE A 247 7.52 -8.76 11.97
C ILE A 247 7.39 -8.66 10.46
N GLY A 248 7.61 -7.48 9.90
CA GLY A 248 7.88 -7.30 8.47
C GLY A 248 9.32 -6.92 8.22
N MET A 249 9.96 -7.46 7.19
CA MET A 249 11.35 -7.10 6.82
C MET A 249 11.49 -6.82 5.33
N THR A 250 12.26 -5.79 4.97
CA THR A 250 12.50 -5.45 3.56
C THR A 250 13.56 -6.28 2.86
N LEU A 251 14.47 -6.91 3.64
CA LEU A 251 15.70 -7.55 3.15
C LEU A 251 16.50 -6.65 2.20
N ARG A 252 16.47 -5.33 2.45
CA ARG A 252 17.02 -4.31 1.54
C ARG A 252 18.50 -4.51 1.23
N HIS A 253 19.26 -4.92 2.24
CA HIS A 253 20.66 -5.32 2.13
C HIS A 253 20.72 -6.83 2.19
N ASN A 254 21.07 -7.48 1.07
CA ASN A 254 21.21 -8.93 0.99
C ASN A 254 22.50 -9.40 1.69
N ARG A 255 22.57 -9.15 2.99
CA ARG A 255 23.70 -9.47 3.85
C ARG A 255 23.22 -10.12 5.14
N LEU A 256 23.83 -11.25 5.50
CA LEU A 256 23.45 -12.04 6.67
C LEU A 256 23.57 -11.25 7.97
N ASP A 257 24.59 -10.41 8.11
CA ASP A 257 24.77 -9.59 9.32
C ASP A 257 23.70 -8.52 9.48
N ASN A 258 23.32 -7.85 8.39
CA ASN A 258 22.22 -6.90 8.39
C ASN A 258 20.90 -7.59 8.69
N PHE A 259 20.62 -8.72 8.01
CA PHE A 259 19.41 -9.51 8.24
C PHE A 259 19.29 -9.94 9.71
N ALA A 260 20.34 -10.54 10.27
CA ALA A 260 20.34 -11.02 11.64
C ALA A 260 20.16 -9.88 12.65
N PHE A 261 20.81 -8.74 12.42
CA PHE A 261 20.65 -7.57 13.27
C PHE A 261 19.22 -7.03 13.24
N THR A 262 18.67 -6.76 12.05
CA THR A 262 17.30 -6.28 11.92
C THR A 262 16.31 -7.27 12.55
N LEU A 263 16.44 -8.57 12.29
CA LEU A 263 15.58 -9.59 12.90
C LEU A 263 15.58 -9.52 14.43
N PHE A 264 16.77 -9.48 15.04
CA PHE A 264 16.87 -9.44 16.50
C PHE A 264 16.44 -8.08 17.06
N HIS A 265 16.59 -7.00 16.31
CA HIS A 265 16.08 -5.67 16.68
C HIS A 265 14.54 -5.68 16.74
N GLU A 266 13.87 -6.23 15.72
CA GLU A 266 12.41 -6.40 15.71
C GLU A 266 11.93 -7.34 16.84
N LEU A 267 12.67 -8.42 17.13
CA LEU A 267 12.39 -9.25 18.30
C LEU A 267 12.56 -8.49 19.62
N GLY A 268 13.51 -7.56 19.69
CA GLY A 268 13.64 -6.62 20.82
C GLY A 268 12.38 -5.79 21.01
N HIS A 269 11.81 -5.23 19.92
CA HIS A 269 10.52 -4.55 20.00
C HIS A 269 9.39 -5.45 20.47
N ILE A 270 9.36 -6.72 20.02
CA ILE A 270 8.35 -7.67 20.48
C ILE A 270 8.46 -7.89 21.98
N TYR A 271 9.62 -8.35 22.47
CA TYR A 271 9.78 -8.83 23.83
C TYR A 271 9.86 -7.72 24.87
N GLU A 272 10.49 -6.59 24.57
CA GLU A 272 10.68 -5.51 25.55
C GLU A 272 9.49 -4.53 25.57
N HIS A 273 8.80 -4.36 24.44
CA HIS A 273 7.78 -3.31 24.30
C HIS A 273 6.37 -3.82 23.98
N LEU A 274 6.22 -4.66 22.95
CA LEU A 274 4.90 -5.07 22.45
C LEU A 274 4.19 -6.07 23.37
N VAL A 275 4.91 -6.91 24.11
CA VAL A 275 4.32 -7.79 25.15
C VAL A 275 3.51 -6.97 26.16
N ASN A 276 3.99 -5.78 26.51
CA ASN A 276 3.36 -4.90 27.50
C ASN A 276 2.40 -3.87 26.87
N ASN A 277 2.45 -3.66 25.56
CA ASN A 277 1.57 -2.75 24.84
C ASN A 277 1.21 -3.31 23.46
N ASN A 278 0.12 -4.07 23.40
CA ASN A 278 -0.29 -4.74 22.17
C ASN A 278 -0.93 -3.84 21.10
N THR A 279 -1.02 -2.54 21.36
CA THR A 279 -1.54 -1.54 20.40
C THR A 279 -0.44 -0.73 19.73
N ALA A 280 0.80 -0.85 20.20
CA ALA A 280 1.93 -0.13 19.62
C ALA A 280 2.37 -0.74 18.28
N GLU A 281 2.98 0.11 17.46
CA GLU A 281 3.58 -0.22 16.16
C GLU A 281 4.94 0.48 16.10
N PHE A 282 6.01 -0.29 15.86
CA PHE A 282 7.39 0.20 15.77
C PHE A 282 7.90 0.01 14.36
N ILE A 283 8.51 1.04 13.77
CA ILE A 283 8.99 1.04 12.38
C ILE A 283 10.46 1.46 12.40
N ASP A 284 11.36 0.55 12.03
CA ASP A 284 12.79 0.86 11.90
C ASP A 284 13.08 1.50 10.54
N LEU A 285 13.70 2.69 10.57
CA LEU A 285 14.02 3.49 9.40
C LEU A 285 15.53 3.76 9.27
N GLU A 286 16.06 3.47 8.09
CA GLU A 286 17.44 3.79 7.69
C GLU A 286 17.53 5.23 7.14
N ILE A 287 17.38 6.23 8.02
CA ILE A 287 17.54 7.64 7.63
C ILE A 287 19.01 8.06 7.82
N LYS A 288 19.61 8.55 6.72
CA LYS A 288 21.02 8.98 6.64
C LYS A 288 21.32 10.31 7.35
N ASN A 289 20.31 11.01 7.86
CA ASN A 289 20.48 12.24 8.62
C ASN A 289 20.20 11.95 10.10
N GLU A 290 21.23 12.00 10.92
CA GLU A 290 21.27 11.66 12.37
C GLU A 290 20.52 12.66 13.27
N GLU A 291 19.72 13.56 12.70
CA GLU A 291 19.03 14.65 13.42
C GLU A 291 17.63 14.25 13.94
N GLU A 292 17.28 12.97 13.93
CA GLU A 292 15.95 12.53 14.36
C GLU A 292 15.90 12.15 15.85
N GLU A 293 14.96 12.75 16.60
CA GLU A 293 14.61 12.39 17.98
C GLU A 293 14.27 10.89 18.15
N TYR A 294 13.84 10.21 17.09
CA TYR A 294 13.35 8.82 17.12
C TYR A 294 14.45 7.78 17.41
N LYS A 295 15.59 7.84 16.71
CA LYS A 295 16.77 6.98 17.00
C LYS A 295 17.34 7.20 18.42
N LYS A 296 16.87 8.24 19.12
CA LYS A 296 17.24 8.53 20.51
C LYS A 296 16.20 8.10 21.54
N SER A 297 15.04 7.60 21.12
CA SER A 297 14.03 7.05 22.03
C SER A 297 14.61 5.92 22.87
N SER A 298 14.03 5.70 24.04
CA SER A 298 14.39 4.60 24.95
C SER A 298 14.22 3.26 24.24
N GLU A 299 13.09 3.09 23.57
CA GLU A 299 12.65 1.85 22.94
C GLU A 299 13.59 1.43 21.80
N GLU A 300 14.01 2.35 20.94
CA GLU A 300 14.99 2.07 19.88
C GLU A 300 16.37 1.69 20.44
N LYS A 301 16.79 2.29 21.55
CA LYS A 301 18.05 1.93 22.21
C LYS A 301 17.96 0.55 22.85
N GLU A 302 16.85 0.25 23.51
CA GLU A 302 16.56 -1.04 24.12
C GLU A 302 16.54 -2.16 23.08
N ALA A 303 15.85 -1.95 21.95
CA ALA A 303 15.83 -2.88 20.82
C ALA A 303 17.23 -3.10 20.20
N ASN A 304 18.03 -2.03 20.06
CA ASN A 304 19.41 -2.14 19.58
C ASN A 304 20.30 -2.92 20.55
N VAL A 305 20.20 -2.67 21.86
CA VAL A 305 20.94 -3.41 22.88
C VAL A 305 20.52 -4.88 22.88
N PHE A 306 19.22 -5.16 22.79
CA PHE A 306 18.67 -6.51 22.65
C PHE A 306 19.28 -7.21 21.45
N ALA A 307 19.32 -6.56 20.29
CA ALA A 307 19.85 -7.16 19.06
C ALA A 307 21.33 -7.51 19.18
N GLN A 308 22.11 -6.55 19.68
CA GLN A 308 23.55 -6.72 19.89
C GLN A 308 23.85 -7.87 20.85
N ASN A 309 23.20 -7.90 22.00
CA ASN A 309 23.44 -8.88 23.06
C ASN A 309 22.84 -10.26 22.72
N GLY A 310 21.74 -10.30 21.98
CA GLY A 310 21.12 -11.53 21.51
C GLY A 310 21.96 -12.26 20.46
N LEU A 311 22.70 -11.52 19.63
CA LEU A 311 23.60 -12.07 18.60
C LEU A 311 24.99 -12.43 19.14
N ILE A 312 25.55 -11.59 20.02
CA ILE A 312 26.85 -11.81 20.65
C ILE A 312 26.74 -11.31 22.10
N ASP A 313 27.02 -12.21 23.05
CA ASP A 313 26.97 -11.90 24.48
C ASP A 313 27.79 -10.65 24.84
N GLU A 314 27.26 -9.85 25.76
CA GLU A 314 27.84 -8.56 26.14
C GLU A 314 29.21 -8.71 26.79
N ILE A 315 29.41 -9.73 27.61
CA ILE A 315 30.66 -9.98 28.33
C ILE A 315 31.73 -10.43 27.34
N GLU A 316 31.39 -11.39 26.46
CA GLU A 316 32.30 -11.85 25.41
C GLU A 316 32.67 -10.72 24.44
N TRP A 317 31.71 -9.88 24.06
CA TRP A 317 31.97 -8.72 23.19
C TRP A 317 32.86 -7.68 23.87
N LYS A 318 32.60 -7.33 25.14
CA LYS A 318 33.44 -6.39 25.90
C LYS A 318 34.89 -6.85 25.99
N GLU A 319 35.12 -8.14 26.17
CA GLU A 319 36.47 -8.72 26.16
C GLU A 319 37.12 -8.62 24.77
N PHE A 320 36.37 -8.97 23.72
CA PHE A 320 36.85 -8.92 22.34
C PHE A 320 37.17 -7.51 21.86
N ASN A 321 36.32 -6.54 22.20
CA ASN A 321 36.40 -5.13 21.79
C ASN A 321 37.66 -4.40 22.31
N LYS A 322 38.34 -4.95 23.33
CA LYS A 322 39.64 -4.41 23.77
C LYS A 322 40.65 -4.50 22.62
N ASN A 323 41.20 -3.36 22.19
CA ASN A 323 42.12 -3.25 21.04
C ASN A 323 41.52 -3.64 19.67
N LEU A 324 40.23 -3.33 19.44
CA LEU A 324 39.48 -3.73 18.24
C LEU A 324 40.16 -3.34 16.91
N THR A 325 40.82 -2.18 16.85
CA THR A 325 41.51 -1.71 15.64
C THR A 325 42.59 -2.69 15.15
N PHE A 326 43.32 -3.34 16.07
CA PHE A 326 44.32 -4.36 15.73
C PHE A 326 43.71 -5.74 15.44
N LYS A 327 42.47 -5.95 15.89
CA LYS A 327 41.71 -7.20 15.75
C LYS A 327 40.80 -7.22 14.52
N ASN A 328 40.72 -6.13 13.75
CA ASN A 328 39.94 -6.04 12.53
C ASN A 328 40.61 -6.80 11.36
N ASN A 329 40.70 -8.12 11.49
CA ASN A 329 41.17 -9.02 10.44
C ASN A 329 40.40 -10.35 10.50
N ASP A 330 40.30 -11.02 9.36
CA ASP A 330 39.52 -12.24 9.19
C ASP A 330 39.90 -13.38 10.14
N ILE A 331 41.19 -13.54 10.46
CA ILE A 331 41.68 -14.64 11.31
C ILE A 331 41.14 -14.47 12.73
N VAL A 332 41.29 -13.27 13.28
CA VAL A 332 40.83 -12.93 14.63
C VAL A 332 39.30 -12.98 14.70
N ILE A 333 38.61 -12.42 13.69
CA ILE A 333 37.14 -12.44 13.61
C ILE A 333 36.61 -13.88 13.55
N LYS A 334 37.15 -14.73 12.67
CA LYS A 334 36.74 -16.15 12.56
C LYS A 334 37.03 -16.93 13.84
N THR A 335 38.13 -16.64 14.52
CA THR A 335 38.49 -17.29 15.79
C THR A 335 37.49 -16.94 16.89
N PHE A 336 37.16 -15.65 17.01
CA PHE A 336 36.15 -15.19 17.97
C PHE A 336 34.75 -15.72 17.63
N ALA A 337 34.35 -15.69 16.35
CA ALA A 337 33.07 -16.23 15.90
C ALA A 337 32.87 -17.71 16.28
N LYS A 338 33.94 -18.52 16.18
CA LYS A 338 33.94 -19.91 16.64
C LYS A 338 33.78 -20.03 18.17
N LYS A 339 34.44 -19.17 18.96
CA LYS A 339 34.32 -19.14 20.43
C LYS A 339 32.86 -18.88 20.83
N VAL A 340 32.23 -17.87 20.23
CA VAL A 340 30.88 -17.41 20.58
C VAL A 340 29.76 -18.12 19.79
N LYS A 341 30.12 -19.12 18.97
CA LYS A 341 29.20 -19.94 18.16
C LYS A 341 28.25 -19.11 17.27
N THR A 342 28.79 -18.14 16.54
CA THR A 342 28.03 -17.33 15.57
C THR A 342 28.70 -17.31 14.20
N HIS A 343 27.97 -16.92 13.15
CA HIS A 343 28.56 -16.81 11.83
C HIS A 343 29.59 -15.65 11.80
N PRO A 344 30.79 -15.81 11.21
CA PRO A 344 31.83 -14.77 11.22
C PRO A 344 31.39 -13.43 10.64
N CYS A 345 30.41 -13.43 9.73
CA CYS A 345 29.84 -12.20 9.17
C CYS A 345 29.17 -11.33 10.25
N ILE A 346 28.50 -11.94 11.25
CA ILE A 346 27.83 -11.21 12.34
C ILE A 346 28.85 -10.42 13.17
N VAL A 347 29.95 -11.08 13.54
CA VAL A 347 31.06 -10.45 14.26
C VAL A 347 31.64 -9.32 13.42
N ARG A 348 31.90 -9.58 12.14
CA ARG A 348 32.42 -8.55 11.22
C ARG A 348 31.48 -7.35 11.14
N GLY A 349 30.17 -7.57 11.01
CA GLY A 349 29.16 -6.51 10.99
C GLY A 349 29.25 -5.62 12.22
N ARG A 350 29.32 -6.22 13.42
CA ARG A 350 29.47 -5.49 14.69
C ARG A 350 30.81 -4.74 14.79
N VAL A 351 31.90 -5.31 14.27
CA VAL A 351 33.22 -4.63 14.19
C VAL A 351 33.14 -3.41 13.27
N CYS A 352 32.62 -3.56 12.05
CA CYS A 352 32.46 -2.47 11.09
C CYS A 352 31.59 -1.35 11.66
N TYR A 353 30.48 -1.69 12.33
CA TYR A 353 29.63 -0.72 13.01
C TYR A 353 30.36 0.04 14.11
N THR A 354 31.08 -0.68 14.98
CA THR A 354 31.80 -0.09 16.12
C THR A 354 32.94 0.83 15.68
N LEU A 355 33.65 0.47 14.62
CA LEU A 355 34.77 1.25 14.07
C LEU A 355 34.33 2.29 13.04
N ASN A 356 33.05 2.29 12.64
CA ASN A 356 32.54 3.03 11.48
C ASN A 356 33.36 2.77 10.20
N ASP A 357 33.86 1.54 10.02
CA ASP A 357 34.72 1.13 8.90
C ASP A 357 34.10 0.00 8.08
N TYR A 358 33.23 0.39 7.15
CA TYR A 358 32.58 -0.51 6.21
C TYR A 358 33.38 -0.75 4.93
N ARG A 359 34.52 -0.07 4.74
CA ARG A 359 35.36 -0.16 3.53
C ARG A 359 36.52 -1.15 3.68
N SER A 360 36.80 -1.58 4.91
CA SER A 360 37.79 -2.64 5.19
C SER A 360 37.56 -3.90 4.37
N PHE A 361 38.63 -4.38 3.72
CA PHE A 361 38.62 -5.62 2.95
C PHE A 361 38.48 -6.85 3.85
N SER A 362 37.74 -7.86 3.40
CA SER A 362 37.52 -9.13 4.10
C SER A 362 37.10 -10.21 3.11
N GLN A 363 37.49 -11.45 3.39
CA GLN A 363 37.09 -12.65 2.64
C GLN A 363 35.92 -13.40 3.30
N ILE A 364 35.44 -12.92 4.45
CA ILE A 364 34.22 -13.46 5.08
C ILE A 364 33.03 -13.13 4.19
N SER A 365 32.35 -14.17 3.66
CA SER A 365 31.12 -13.99 2.89
C SER A 365 30.03 -13.36 3.76
N HIS A 366 29.26 -12.48 3.13
CA HIS A 366 28.08 -11.85 3.71
C HIS A 366 26.78 -12.43 3.17
N ASP A 367 26.83 -13.42 2.28
CA ASP A 367 25.65 -13.89 1.56
C ASP A 367 24.69 -14.63 2.49
N ILE A 368 23.40 -14.41 2.24
CA ILE A 368 22.32 -15.18 2.86
C ILE A 368 22.10 -16.38 1.95
N ASN A 369 22.39 -17.57 2.47
CA ASN A 369 22.26 -18.84 1.74
C ASN A 369 21.05 -19.64 2.20
#